data_AF-A0A2G5L6K8-F1
#
_entry.id   AF-A0A2G5L6K8-F1
#
_cell.length_a   1.000
_cell.length_b   1.000
_cell.length_c   1.000
_cell.angle_alpha   90.00
_cell.angle_beta   90.00
_cell.angle_gamma   90.00
#
_symmetry.space_group_name_H-M   'P 1'
#
loop_
_entity.id
_entity.type
_entity.pdbx_description
1 polymer ?
#
loop_
_entity_poly.entity_id
_entity_poly.type
_entity_poly.pdbx_seq_one_letter_code
_entity_poly.pdbx_strand_id
1 'polypeptide(L)'
;MPGDQINNPLHGVKLADMLDYLVDLYGWEELGKHIRINCFNNNQTIKSSLKFLRRTPWAREKVEHLYLRSLQKKVNHVSNRISKKN
;
A
#
# COMPACT_ATOMS: atom_id res chain seq x y z
N MET A 1 16.00 15.39 -17.77
CA MET A 1 16.04 14.49 -16.60
C MET A 1 14.83 13.58 -16.72
N PRO A 2 14.98 12.27 -17.02
CA PRO A 2 13.83 11.40 -17.26
C PRO A 2 13.13 11.19 -15.90
N GLY A 3 11.82 11.38 -15.72
CA GLY A 3 10.77 11.19 -16.69
C GLY A 3 10.22 9.76 -16.65
N ASP A 4 10.30 9.06 -15.51
CA ASP A 4 9.71 7.73 -15.34
C ASP A 4 8.19 7.83 -15.09
N GLN A 5 7.48 8.26 -16.14
CA GLN A 5 6.08 7.93 -16.33
C GLN A 5 6.01 6.65 -17.17
N ILE A 6 5.82 5.50 -16.53
CA ILE A 6 5.33 4.29 -17.20
C ILE A 6 3.94 3.98 -16.66
N ASN A 7 2.97 4.33 -17.50
CA ASN A 7 1.63 3.79 -17.54
C ASN A 7 1.60 2.26 -17.34
N ASN A 8 1.42 1.76 -16.12
CA ASN A 8 0.98 0.39 -15.91
C ASN A 8 -0.19 0.34 -14.92
N PRO A 9 -1.43 0.34 -15.41
CA PRO A 9 -2.60 0.49 -14.55
C PRO A 9 -2.92 -0.73 -13.68
N LEU A 10 -2.29 -1.91 -13.85
CA LEU A 10 -2.60 -3.11 -13.04
C LEU A 10 -1.58 -4.27 -13.16
N HIS A 11 -0.31 -4.03 -13.50
CA HIS A 11 0.60 -5.16 -13.78
C HIS A 11 1.31 -5.70 -12.52
N GLY A 12 0.74 -6.76 -11.93
CA GLY A 12 1.44 -7.67 -11.01
C GLY A 12 1.87 -7.05 -9.67
N VAL A 13 0.91 -6.52 -8.91
CA VAL A 13 1.16 -5.86 -7.62
C VAL A 13 1.90 -6.83 -6.68
N LYS A 14 3.19 -6.59 -6.45
CA LYS A 14 3.96 -7.38 -5.50
C LYS A 14 3.67 -6.86 -4.11
N LEU A 15 3.96 -7.66 -3.09
CA LEU A 15 3.91 -7.22 -1.70
C LEU A 15 4.76 -5.96 -1.47
N ALA A 16 5.80 -5.77 -2.28
CA ALA A 16 6.62 -4.57 -2.30
C ALA A 16 5.82 -3.34 -2.72
N ASP A 17 5.09 -3.42 -3.83
CA ASP A 17 4.30 -2.34 -4.38
C ASP A 17 3.10 -1.99 -3.47
N MET A 18 2.45 -2.99 -2.87
CA MET A 18 1.38 -2.74 -1.89
C MET A 18 1.90 -1.98 -0.68
N LEU A 19 3.06 -2.40 -0.17
CA LEU A 19 3.68 -1.74 0.95
C LEU A 19 4.13 -0.32 0.59
N ASP A 20 4.78 -0.14 -0.57
CA ASP A 20 5.24 1.16 -1.06
C ASP A 20 4.06 2.13 -1.21
N TYR A 21 2.95 1.68 -1.80
CA TYR A 21 1.72 2.46 -1.92
C TYR A 21 1.13 2.85 -0.56
N LEU A 22 1.12 1.93 0.41
CA LEU A 22 0.61 2.21 1.75
C LEU A 22 1.52 3.18 2.53
N VAL A 23 2.83 3.07 2.34
CA VAL A 23 3.83 3.97 2.93
C VAL A 23 3.70 5.36 2.31
N ASP A 24 3.50 5.47 1.00
CA ASP A 24 3.28 6.75 0.32
C ASP A 24 1.96 7.41 0.77
N LEU A 25 0.89 6.62 0.95
CA LEU A 25 -0.43 7.13 1.33
C LEU A 25 -0.55 7.51 2.82
N TYR A 26 0.00 6.69 3.71
CA TYR A 26 -0.18 6.82 5.17
C TYR A 26 1.09 7.19 5.93
N GLY A 27 2.26 6.85 5.40
CA GLY A 27 3.53 6.91 6.12
C GLY A 27 3.75 5.74 7.08
N TRP A 28 5.00 5.61 7.53
CA TRP A 28 5.43 4.52 8.42
C TRP A 28 4.76 4.56 9.81
N GLU A 29 4.45 5.77 10.33
CA GLU A 29 3.82 5.93 11.64
C GLU A 29 2.41 5.35 11.69
N GLU A 30 1.57 5.67 10.70
CA GLU A 30 0.21 5.15 10.60
C GLU A 30 0.20 3.65 10.31
N LEU A 31 1.12 3.18 9.46
CA LEU A 31 1.35 1.74 9.26
C LEU A 31 1.72 1.04 10.57
N GLY A 32 2.56 1.63 11.40
CA GLY A 32 2.91 1.14 12.74
C GLY A 32 1.73 1.10 13.71
N LYS A 33 0.78 2.04 13.57
CA LYS A 33 -0.47 2.05 14.35
C LYS A 33 -1.42 0.94 13.91
N HIS A 34 -1.56 0.72 12.60
CA HIS A 34 -2.42 -0.34 12.04
C HIS A 34 -1.82 -1.74 12.21
N ILE A 35 -0.51 -1.84 12.06
CA ILE A 35 0.28 -3.07 12.15
C ILE A 35 1.37 -2.80 13.16
N ARG A 36 1.12 -3.13 14.44
CA ARG A 36 2.07 -2.94 15.55
C ARG A 36 3.30 -3.85 15.40
N ILE A 37 4.17 -3.54 14.45
CA ILE A 37 5.44 -4.22 14.24
C ILE A 37 6.58 -3.23 14.40
N ASN A 38 7.60 -3.63 15.19
CA ASN A 38 8.78 -2.79 15.43
C ASN A 38 9.55 -2.45 14.15
N CYS A 39 9.35 -3.22 13.07
CA CYS A 39 9.97 -2.95 11.78
C CYS A 39 9.66 -1.54 11.26
N PHE A 40 8.43 -1.05 11.45
CA PHE A 40 8.01 0.26 10.97
C PHE A 40 8.50 1.42 11.85
N ASN A 41 8.90 1.16 13.09
CA ASN A 41 9.41 2.21 13.99
C ASN A 41 10.93 2.33 13.94
N ASN A 42 11.66 1.23 13.77
CA ASN A 42 13.12 1.19 13.97
C ASN A 42 13.94 1.00 12.68
N ASN A 43 13.36 0.40 11.62
CA ASN A 43 14.04 0.16 10.35
C ASN A 43 13.06 0.38 9.19
N GLN A 44 12.72 1.66 8.95
CA GLN A 44 11.73 2.18 8.00
C GLN A 44 12.11 1.98 6.53
N THR A 45 12.49 0.75 6.15
CA THR A 45 12.91 0.43 4.78
C THR A 45 12.06 -0.68 4.21
N ILE A 46 11.64 -0.51 2.96
CA ILE A 46 10.83 -1.47 2.20
C ILE A 46 11.47 -2.87 2.21
N LYS A 47 12.80 -2.96 2.04
CA LYS A 47 13.52 -4.25 2.04
C LYS A 47 13.44 -4.99 3.38
N SER A 48 13.58 -4.28 4.50
CA SER A 48 13.50 -4.87 5.84
C SER A 48 12.08 -5.34 6.15
N SER A 49 11.09 -4.49 5.82
CA SER A 49 9.67 -4.84 5.97
C SER A 49 9.28 -6.03 5.12
N LEU A 50 9.71 -6.11 3.86
CA LEU A 50 9.47 -7.28 3.01
C LEU A 50 10.08 -8.56 3.57
N LYS A 51 11.30 -8.50 4.11
CA LYS A 51 11.94 -9.65 4.76
C LYS A 51 11.14 -10.09 5.99
N PHE A 52 10.59 -9.14 6.75
CA PHE A 52 9.71 -9.42 7.88
C PHE A 52 8.38 -10.05 7.44
N LEU A 53 7.69 -9.46 6.45
CA LEU A 53 6.43 -9.97 5.90
C LEU A 53 6.57 -11.34 5.21
N ARG A 54 7.79 -11.74 4.82
CA ARG A 54 8.09 -13.10 4.34
C ARG A 54 8.15 -14.12 5.48
N ARG A 55 8.61 -13.71 6.66
CA ARG A 55 8.73 -14.56 7.85
C ARG A 55 7.46 -14.58 8.71
N THR A 56 6.61 -13.58 8.55
CA THR A 56 5.43 -13.34 9.40
C THR A 56 4.16 -13.26 8.55
N PRO A 57 3.46 -14.39 8.31
CA PRO A 57 2.30 -14.44 7.42
C PRO A 57 1.15 -13.52 7.84
N TRP A 58 0.80 -13.49 9.13
CA TRP A 58 -0.28 -12.64 9.65
C TRP A 58 -0.04 -11.15 9.39
N ALA A 59 1.22 -10.71 9.33
CA ALA A 59 1.56 -9.32 9.04
C ALA A 59 1.35 -9.00 7.55
N ARG A 60 1.61 -9.95 6.65
CA ARG A 60 1.29 -9.83 5.22
C ARG A 60 -0.21 -9.65 5.01
N GLU A 61 -1.03 -10.49 5.62
CA GLU A 61 -2.49 -10.40 5.52
C GLU A 61 -3.01 -9.03 5.97
N LYS A 62 -2.42 -8.45 7.03
CA LYS A 62 -2.77 -7.09 7.48
C LYS A 62 -2.43 -6.01 6.46
N VAL A 63 -1.27 -6.10 5.79
CA VAL A 63 -0.88 -5.18 4.71
C VAL A 63 -1.86 -5.29 3.53
N GLU A 64 -2.21 -6.51 3.12
CA GLU A 64 -3.20 -6.75 2.06
C GLU A 64 -4.57 -6.17 2.41
N HIS A 65 -5.07 -6.42 3.62
CA HIS A 65 -6.34 -5.86 4.08
C HIS A 65 -6.33 -4.33 4.08
N LEU A 66 -5.23 -3.71 4.53
CA LEU A 66 -5.10 -2.25 4.53
C LEU A 66 -5.11 -1.71 3.10
N TYR A 67 -4.37 -2.36 2.19
CA TYR A 67 -4.32 -2.02 0.78
C TYR A 67 -5.69 -2.09 0.11
N LEU A 68 -6.43 -3.18 0.32
CA LEU A 68 -7.81 -3.32 -0.18
C LEU A 68 -8.74 -2.23 0.33
N ARG A 69 -8.63 -1.87 1.62
CA ARG A 69 -9.42 -0.78 2.21
C ARG A 69 -9.12 0.57 1.56
N SER A 70 -7.86 0.85 1.26
CA SER A 70 -7.43 2.07 0.58
C SER A 70 -7.92 2.12 -0.87
N LEU A 71 -7.88 0.98 -1.58
CA LEU A 71 -8.42 0.87 -2.93
C LEU A 71 -9.93 1.09 -2.98
N GLN A 72 -10.68 0.49 -2.05
CA GLN A 72 -12.13 0.65 -1.97
C GLN A 72 -12.54 2.11 -1.75
N LYS A 73 -11.75 2.85 -0.95
CA LYS A 73 -11.92 4.31 -0.77
C LYS A 73 -11.74 5.09 -2.08
N LYS A 74 -10.81 4.67 -2.94
CA LYS A 74 -10.54 5.30 -4.25
C LYS A 74 -11.67 5.05 -5.26
N VAL A 75 -12.19 3.82 -5.32
CA VAL A 75 -13.31 3.45 -6.21
C VAL A 75 -14.58 4.24 -5.86
N ASN A 76 -14.91 4.35 -4.58
CA ASN A 76 -16.11 5.06 -4.15
C ASN A 76 -16.12 6.55 -4.54
N HIS A 77 -14.94 7.16 -4.71
CA HIS A 77 -14.82 8.55 -5.17
C HIS A 77 -14.90 8.71 -6.70
N VAL A 78 -14.54 7.68 -7.48
CA VAL A 78 -14.65 7.69 -8.95
C VAL A 78 -16.08 7.39 -9.40
N SER A 79 -16.75 6.42 -8.77
CA SER A 79 -18.13 6.04 -9.14
C SER A 79 -19.12 7.20 -9.02
N ASN A 80 -18.89 8.14 -8.08
CA ASN A 80 -19.74 9.33 -7.93
C ASN A 80 -19.50 10.43 -8.99
N ARG A 81 -18.44 10.33 -9.81
CA ARG A 81 -18.18 11.26 -10.92
C ARG A 81 -18.71 10.77 -12.27
N ILE A 82 -18.95 9.47 -12.43
CA ILE A 82 -19.40 8.89 -13.70
C ILE A 82 -20.93 9.05 -13.89
N SER A 83 -21.71 9.25 -12.81
CA SER A 83 -23.17 9.41 -12.88
C SER A 83 -23.69 10.83 -13.16
N LYS A 84 -22.85 11.85 -13.40
CA LYS A 84 -23.30 13.22 -13.77
C LYS A 84 -23.07 13.57 -15.25
N LYS A 85 -23.02 12.57 -16.12
CA LYS A 85 -22.92 12.79 -17.56
C LYS A 85 -23.83 11.84 -18.32
N ASN A 86 -25.14 12.01 -18.14
CA ASN A 86 -26.13 11.77 -19.19
C ASN A 86 -27.39 12.57 -18.89
#